data_AF-A0A086M370-F1
#
_entry.id   AF-A0A086M370-F1
#
_cell.length_a   1.000
_cell.length_b   1.000
_cell.length_c   1.000
_cell.angle_alpha   90.00
_cell.angle_beta   90.00
_cell.angle_gamma   90.00
#
_symmetry.space_group_name_H-M   'P 1'
#
loop_
_entity.id
_entity.type
_entity.pdbx_description
1 polymer ?
#
loop_
_entity_poly.entity_id
_entity_poly.type
_entity_poly.pdbx_seq_one_letter_code
_entity_poly.pdbx_strand_id
1 'polypeptide(L)'
;MSGDELTLTELLFQGGLENLQPEEIAAVLSAFVAPDGPVEQVPAPTAGIQRVRDQAEELHVAILKLQANSGVRINAEDWWKLCNFSLSLVAYDWANGVSFGDIMHKTNAQEGSIVRAILRLDELLRK
;
A
#
# COMPACT_ATOMS: atom_id res chain seq x y z
N MET A 1 -0.37 -14.65 -0.16
CA MET A 1 0.48 -13.86 -1.07
C MET A 1 -0.46 -13.38 -2.15
N SER A 2 -0.91 -12.14 -2.05
CA SER A 2 -1.88 -11.52 -2.98
C SER A 2 -1.72 -10.01 -2.82
N GLY A 3 -0.61 -9.49 -3.32
CA GLY A 3 -0.53 -8.05 -3.61
C GLY A 3 -1.07 -7.85 -5.02
N ASP A 4 -1.66 -6.69 -5.31
CA ASP A 4 -2.05 -6.37 -6.69
C ASP A 4 -0.82 -6.27 -7.61
N GLU A 5 -0.42 -7.38 -8.24
CA GLU A 5 0.76 -7.40 -9.09
C GLU A 5 0.59 -6.54 -10.35
N LEU A 6 -0.63 -6.36 -10.85
CA LEU A 6 -0.91 -5.56 -12.04
C LEU A 6 -0.74 -4.07 -11.73
N THR A 7 -1.40 -3.59 -10.68
CA THR A 7 -1.30 -2.18 -10.27
C THR A 7 0.13 -1.84 -9.84
N LEU A 8 0.80 -2.72 -9.08
CA LEU A 8 2.19 -2.50 -8.68
C LEU A 8 3.13 -2.43 -9.89
N THR A 9 3.01 -3.36 -10.83
CA THR A 9 3.87 -3.39 -12.02
C THR A 9 3.68 -2.14 -12.88
N GLU A 10 2.43 -1.73 -13.11
CA GLU A 10 2.13 -0.52 -13.88
C GLU A 10 2.62 0.74 -13.17
N LEU A 11 2.47 0.82 -11.84
CA LEU A 11 2.99 1.93 -11.04
C LEU A 11 4.51 2.06 -11.18
N LEU A 12 5.24 0.94 -11.19
CA LEU A 12 6.68 0.92 -11.40
C LEU A 12 7.06 1.38 -12.81
N PHE A 13 6.37 0.91 -13.85
CA PHE A 13 6.62 1.32 -15.23
C PHE A 13 6.33 2.79 -15.49
N GLN A 14 5.40 3.39 -14.74
CA GLN A 14 5.08 4.82 -14.81
C GLN A 14 5.97 5.70 -13.91
N GLY A 15 7.07 5.15 -13.37
CA GLY A 15 7.99 5.91 -12.54
C GLY A 15 7.39 6.36 -11.21
N GLY A 16 6.40 5.65 -10.67
CA GLY A 16 5.71 6.04 -9.44
C GLY A 16 6.66 6.27 -8.26
N LEU A 17 7.75 5.49 -8.18
CA LEU A 17 8.76 5.58 -7.13
C LEU A 17 9.85 6.64 -7.37
N GLU A 18 9.85 7.33 -8.51
CA GLU A 18 10.86 8.34 -8.81
C GLU A 18 10.82 9.50 -7.80
N ASN A 19 12.02 9.95 -7.40
CA ASN A 19 12.23 11.07 -6.47
C ASN A 19 11.61 10.90 -5.07
N LEU A 20 11.27 9.67 -4.67
CA LEU A 20 10.85 9.35 -3.31
C LEU A 20 12.05 8.98 -2.43
N GLN A 21 11.98 9.35 -1.15
CA GLN A 21 12.89 8.84 -0.12
C GLN A 21 12.55 7.39 0.24
N PRO A 22 13.50 6.61 0.79
CA PRO A 22 13.28 5.20 1.17
C PRO A 22 12.05 4.99 2.07
N GLU A 23 11.81 5.88 3.02
CA GLU A 23 10.66 5.88 3.91
C GLU A 23 9.33 6.13 3.20
N GLU A 24 9.33 6.99 2.16
CA GLU A 24 8.16 7.21 1.31
C GLU A 24 7.90 5.98 0.42
N ILE A 25 8.96 5.34 -0.09
CA ILE A 25 8.86 4.09 -0.86
C ILE A 25 8.26 2.98 0.01
N ALA A 26 8.73 2.81 1.25
CA ALA A 26 8.16 1.86 2.20
C ALA A 26 6.67 2.14 2.46
N ALA A 27 6.30 3.41 2.63
CA ALA A 27 4.93 3.83 2.85
C ALA A 27 4.00 3.46 1.67
N VAL A 28 4.40 3.77 0.44
CA VAL A 28 3.55 3.50 -0.74
C VAL A 28 3.47 2.02 -1.08
N LEU A 29 4.58 1.28 -0.94
CA LEU A 29 4.61 -0.16 -1.21
C LEU A 29 3.89 -0.99 -0.14
N SER A 30 3.71 -0.44 1.06
CA SER A 30 2.88 -1.07 2.10
C SER A 30 1.43 -1.34 1.63
N ALA A 31 0.95 -0.58 0.62
CA ALA A 31 -0.39 -0.75 0.06
C ALA A 31 -0.63 -2.14 -0.55
N PHE A 32 0.42 -2.84 -0.97
CA PHE A 32 0.34 -4.15 -1.63
C PHE A 32 0.57 -5.33 -0.67
N VAL A 33 0.78 -5.05 0.62
CA VAL A 33 1.05 -6.06 1.66
C VAL A 33 0.21 -5.88 2.92
N ALA A 34 -0.71 -4.92 2.89
CA ALA A 34 -1.63 -4.67 4.00
C ALA A 34 -2.37 -5.97 4.38
N PRO A 35 -2.54 -6.25 5.69
CA PRO A 35 -3.30 -7.40 6.14
C PRO A 35 -4.78 -7.23 5.77
N ASP A 36 -5.49 -8.35 5.66
CA ASP A 36 -6.94 -8.35 5.45
C ASP A 36 -7.62 -7.56 6.57
N GLY A 37 -8.49 -6.62 6.19
CA GLY A 37 -9.14 -5.72 7.11
C GLY A 37 -9.89 -4.60 6.39
N PRO A 38 -10.60 -3.73 7.14
CA PRO A 38 -11.21 -2.55 6.57
C PRO A 38 -10.14 -1.65 5.95
N VAL A 39 -10.48 -1.02 4.82
CA VAL A 39 -9.66 0.04 4.24
C VAL A 39 -9.92 1.30 5.05
N GLU A 40 -8.93 1.71 5.83
CA GLU A 40 -8.94 2.93 6.62
C GLU A 40 -8.19 4.04 5.89
N GLN A 41 -8.78 5.23 5.82
CA GLN A 41 -8.08 6.40 5.30
C GLN A 41 -7.11 6.93 6.36
N VAL A 42 -5.83 6.88 6.05
CA VAL A 42 -4.76 7.46 6.88
C VAL A 42 -4.14 8.67 6.18
N PRO A 43 -3.77 9.74 6.93
CA PRO A 43 -3.09 10.89 6.35
C PRO A 43 -1.82 10.49 5.61
N ALA A 44 -1.57 11.09 4.44
CA ALA A 44 -0.28 10.97 3.76
C ALA A 44 0.75 11.91 4.44
N PRO A 45 1.86 11.39 4.99
CA PRO A 45 2.86 12.21 5.68
C PRO A 45 3.56 13.24 4.78
N THR A 46 3.65 12.96 3.48
CA THR A 46 4.33 13.80 2.50
C THR A 46 3.50 13.95 1.22
N ALA A 47 3.80 15.00 0.46
CA ALA A 47 3.20 15.20 -0.87
C ALA A 47 3.62 14.09 -1.86
N GLY A 48 4.81 13.49 -1.70
CA GLY A 48 5.27 12.37 -2.50
C GLY A 48 4.39 11.13 -2.31
N ILE A 49 4.05 10.81 -1.05
CA ILE A 49 3.15 9.70 -0.72
C ILE A 49 1.75 9.95 -1.28
N GLN A 50 1.22 11.17 -1.12
CA GLN A 50 -0.11 11.51 -1.66
C GLN A 50 -0.15 11.37 -3.19
N ARG A 51 0.85 11.90 -3.90
CA ARG A 51 0.97 11.79 -5.36
C ARG A 51 0.90 10.34 -5.83
N VAL A 52 1.65 9.46 -5.18
CA VAL A 52 1.73 8.04 -5.58
C VAL A 52 0.46 7.28 -5.20
N ARG A 53 -0.18 7.65 -4.09
CA ARG A 53 -1.50 7.12 -3.73
C ARG A 53 -2.53 7.44 -4.81
N ASP A 54 -2.61 8.70 -5.22
CA ASP A 54 -3.55 9.15 -6.26
C ASP A 54 -3.27 8.39 -7.58
N GLN A 55 -2.00 8.28 -7.98
CA GLN A 55 -1.60 7.53 -9.17
C GLN A 55 -1.97 6.03 -9.08
N ALA A 56 -1.70 5.38 -7.95
CA ALA A 56 -2.03 3.97 -7.74
C ALA A 56 -3.55 3.73 -7.77
N GLU A 57 -4.35 4.61 -7.16
CA GLU A 57 -5.81 4.54 -7.20
C GLU A 57 -6.36 4.72 -8.64
N GLU A 58 -5.81 5.65 -9.42
CA GLU A 58 -6.17 5.83 -10.83
C GLU A 58 -5.89 4.57 -11.65
N LEU A 59 -4.70 3.97 -11.48
CA LEU A 59 -4.31 2.71 -12.12
C LEU A 59 -5.23 1.56 -11.72
N HIS A 60 -5.50 1.42 -10.43
CA HIS A 60 -6.34 0.37 -9.89
C HIS A 60 -7.78 0.44 -10.43
N VAL A 61 -8.32 1.65 -10.60
CA VAL A 61 -9.62 1.89 -11.26
C VAL A 61 -9.56 1.57 -12.75
N ALA A 62 -8.50 1.97 -13.45
CA ALA A 62 -8.35 1.71 -14.88
C ALA A 62 -8.29 0.21 -15.18
N ILE A 63 -7.51 -0.54 -14.38
CA ILE A 63 -7.38 -1.99 -14.49
C ILE A 63 -8.70 -2.69 -14.16
N LEU A 64 -9.42 -2.27 -13.12
CA LEU A 64 -10.75 -2.80 -12.79
C LEU A 64 -11.72 -2.68 -13.97
N LYS A 65 -11.80 -1.49 -14.57
CA LYS A 65 -12.67 -1.22 -15.74
C LYS A 65 -12.28 -2.08 -16.92
N LEU A 66 -10.98 -2.22 -17.19
CA LEU A 66 -10.49 -3.04 -18.30
C LEU A 66 -10.87 -4.51 -18.12
N GLN A 67 -10.63 -5.07 -16.93
CA GLN A 67 -10.99 -6.45 -16.63
C GLN A 67 -12.50 -6.70 -16.72
N ALA A 68 -13.32 -5.77 -16.20
CA ALA A 68 -14.78 -5.85 -16.32
C ALA A 68 -15.25 -5.84 -17.80
N ASN A 69 -14.65 -4.97 -18.63
CA ASN A 69 -14.94 -4.92 -20.07
C ASN A 69 -14.49 -6.17 -20.82
N SER A 70 -13.47 -6.87 -20.31
CA SER A 70 -13.02 -8.17 -20.83
C SER A 70 -13.85 -9.36 -20.33
N GLY A 71 -14.91 -9.13 -19.54
CA GLY A 71 -15.79 -10.19 -19.01
C GLY A 71 -15.22 -10.95 -17.81
N VAL A 72 -14.17 -10.43 -17.17
CA VAL A 72 -13.61 -10.99 -15.94
C VAL A 72 -14.57 -10.70 -14.79
N ARG A 73 -14.92 -11.74 -14.02
CA ARG A 73 -15.74 -11.59 -12.82
C ARG A 73 -14.86 -11.13 -11.66
N ILE A 74 -15.13 -9.94 -11.13
CA ILE A 74 -14.38 -9.34 -10.03
C ILE A 74 -15.33 -9.06 -8.88
N ASN A 75 -14.95 -9.49 -7.68
CA ASN A 75 -15.61 -9.04 -6.46
C ASN A 75 -15.05 -7.65 -6.11
N ALA A 76 -15.92 -6.64 -6.08
CA ALA A 76 -15.52 -5.27 -5.79
C ALA A 76 -14.90 -5.12 -4.39
N GLU A 77 -15.45 -5.79 -3.37
CA GLU A 77 -14.90 -5.72 -2.01
C GLU A 77 -13.50 -6.32 -1.92
N ASP A 78 -13.25 -7.42 -2.63
CA ASP A 78 -11.92 -8.05 -2.61
C ASP A 78 -10.92 -7.27 -3.46
N TRP A 79 -11.37 -6.65 -4.55
CA TRP A 79 -10.51 -5.81 -5.41
C TRP A 79 -9.87 -4.67 -4.62
N TRP A 80 -10.67 -3.89 -3.90
CA TRP A 80 -10.18 -2.73 -3.14
C TRP A 80 -9.31 -3.10 -1.92
N LYS A 81 -9.25 -4.37 -1.54
CA LYS A 81 -8.29 -4.85 -0.53
C LYS A 81 -6.89 -5.06 -1.09
N LEU A 82 -6.74 -5.23 -2.41
CA LEU A 82 -5.46 -5.54 -3.05
C LEU A 82 -4.51 -4.33 -3.13
N CYS A 83 -5.05 -3.11 -3.06
CA CYS A 83 -4.32 -1.86 -2.97
C CYS A 83 -4.86 -1.03 -1.79
N ASN A 84 -4.27 -1.21 -0.60
CA ASN A 84 -4.79 -0.66 0.65
C ASN A 84 -3.75 0.13 1.44
N PHE A 85 -3.87 1.46 1.41
CA PHE A 85 -2.94 2.38 2.07
C PHE A 85 -3.09 2.51 3.60
N SER A 86 -3.92 1.69 4.27
CA SER A 86 -4.13 1.76 5.73
C SER A 86 -2.83 1.64 6.54
N LEU A 87 -1.82 0.94 6.00
CA LEU A 87 -0.53 0.74 6.67
C LEU A 87 0.54 1.77 6.30
N SER A 88 0.23 2.71 5.40
CA SER A 88 1.24 3.64 4.85
C SER A 88 1.86 4.57 5.89
N LEU A 89 1.05 5.11 6.81
CA LEU A 89 1.56 5.94 7.91
C LEU A 89 2.47 5.14 8.86
N VAL A 90 2.07 3.91 9.19
CA VAL A 90 2.83 3.00 10.06
C VAL A 90 4.16 2.62 9.41
N ALA A 91 4.15 2.25 8.13
CA ALA A 91 5.35 1.90 7.38
C ALA A 91 6.30 3.10 7.24
N TYR A 92 5.77 4.31 7.01
CA TYR A 92 6.55 5.54 6.97
C TYR A 92 7.26 5.82 8.30
N ASP A 93 6.52 5.78 9.41
CA ASP A 93 7.07 6.02 10.75
C ASP A 93 8.11 4.96 11.12
N TRP A 94 7.82 3.69 10.82
CA TRP A 94 8.76 2.59 11.06
C TRP A 94 10.07 2.77 10.27
N ALA A 95 9.99 3.14 8.99
CA ALA A 95 11.16 3.40 8.16
C ALA A 95 11.96 4.63 8.64
N ASN A 96 11.30 5.60 9.27
CA ASN A 96 11.95 6.75 9.94
C ASN A 96 12.53 6.44 11.32
N GLY A 97 12.47 5.18 11.78
CA GLY A 97 13.04 4.77 13.07
C GLY A 97 12.19 5.16 14.29
N VAL A 98 10.92 5.49 14.10
CA VAL A 98 9.98 5.70 15.21
C VAL A 98 9.84 4.41 16.02
N SER A 99 9.77 4.52 17.34
CA SER A 99 9.66 3.33 18.20
C SER A 99 8.35 2.59 17.94
N PHE A 100 8.36 1.26 18.07
CA PHE A 100 7.14 0.45 17.90
C PHE A 100 6.03 0.90 18.87
N GLY A 101 6.39 1.26 20.10
CA GLY A 101 5.43 1.77 21.10
C GLY A 101 4.74 3.05 20.65
N ASP A 102 5.49 4.01 20.08
CA ASP A 102 4.90 5.26 19.57
C ASP A 102 4.01 5.03 18.34
N ILE A 103 4.37 4.09 17.48
CA ILE A 103 3.56 3.67 16.32
C ILE A 103 2.21 3.11 16.79
N MET A 104 2.21 2.28 17.84
CA MET A 104 0.98 1.69 18.40
C MET A 104 -0.01 2.74 18.92
N HIS A 105 0.46 3.95 19.26
CA HIS A 105 -0.44 5.05 19.64
C HIS A 105 -1.11 5.76 18.46
N LYS A 106 -0.67 5.48 17.22
CA LYS A 106 -1.16 6.13 15.99
C LYS A 106 -2.09 5.25 15.16
N THR A 107 -2.29 3.99 15.54
CA THR A 107 -3.13 3.03 14.81
C THR A 107 -3.90 2.13 15.76
N ASN A 108 -5.08 1.68 15.33
CA ASN A 108 -5.89 0.69 16.05
C ASN A 108 -5.59 -0.76 15.60
N ALA A 109 -4.67 -0.94 14.66
CA ALA A 109 -4.28 -2.28 14.19
C ALA A 109 -3.58 -3.06 15.30
N GLN A 110 -3.85 -4.36 15.38
CA GLN A 110 -3.17 -5.24 16.33
C GLN A 110 -1.66 -5.33 16.04
N GLU A 111 -0.85 -5.37 17.10
CA GLU A 111 0.62 -5.41 17.04
C GLU A 111 1.11 -6.52 16.11
N GLY A 112 0.55 -7.73 16.27
CA GLY A 112 0.92 -8.89 15.45
C GLY A 112 0.60 -8.70 13.97
N SER A 113 -0.44 -7.93 13.63
CA SER A 113 -0.77 -7.62 12.23
C SER A 113 0.21 -6.61 11.64
N ILE A 114 0.65 -5.63 12.42
CA ILE A 114 1.67 -4.65 12.00
C ILE A 114 3.00 -5.35 11.76
N VAL A 115 3.47 -6.18 12.70
CA VAL A 115 4.73 -6.92 12.55
C VAL A 115 4.71 -7.80 11.31
N ARG A 116 3.61 -8.53 11.07
CA ARG A 116 3.45 -9.34 9.84
C ARG A 116 3.47 -8.49 8.58
N ALA A 117 2.83 -7.32 8.58
CA ALA A 117 2.81 -6.43 7.44
C ALA A 117 4.21 -5.87 7.12
N ILE A 118 4.98 -5.48 8.15
CA ILE A 118 6.36 -5.02 7.99
C ILE A 118 7.25 -6.14 7.42
N LEU A 119 7.12 -7.37 7.90
CA LEU A 119 7.87 -8.52 7.35
C LEU A 119 7.50 -8.80 5.89
N ARG A 120 6.22 -8.73 5.54
CA ARG A 120 5.77 -8.87 4.14
C ARG A 120 6.27 -7.72 3.25
N LEU A 121 6.36 -6.51 3.79
CA LEU A 121 6.94 -5.37 3.09
C LEU A 121 8.44 -5.61 2.80
N ASP A 122 9.20 -6.10 3.79
CA ASP A 122 10.61 -6.50 3.59
C ASP A 122 10.74 -7.61 2.53
N GLU A 123 9.87 -8.62 2.56
CA GLU A 123 9.81 -9.65 1.52
C GLU A 123 9.51 -9.08 0.12
N LEU A 124 8.57 -8.13 0.02
CA LEU A 124 8.24 -7.46 -1.25
C LEU A 124 9.44 -6.67 -1.79
N LEU A 125 10.12 -5.91 -0.94
CA LEU A 125 11.27 -5.07 -1.30
C LEU A 125 12.51 -5.87 -1.74
N ARG A 126 12.60 -7.16 -1.39
CA ARG A 126 13.69 -8.06 -1.78
C ARG A 126 13.47 -8.79 -3.10
N LYS A 127 12.27 -8.75 -3.66
CA LYS A 127 11.94 -9.37 -4.95
C LYS A 127 12.50 -8.55 -6.10
#